data_AF-A0A6H0KJ10-F1
#
_entry.id   AF-A0A6H0KJ10-F1
#
_cell.length_a   1.000
_cell.length_b   1.000
_cell.length_c   1.000
_cell.angle_alpha   90.00
_cell.angle_beta   90.00
_cell.angle_gamma   90.00
#
_symmetry.space_group_name_H-M   'P 1'
#
loop_
_entity.id
_entity.type
_entity.pdbx_description
1 polymer ?
#
loop_
_entity_poly.entity_id
_entity_poly.type
_entity_poly.pdbx_seq_one_letter_code
_entity_poly.pdbx_strand_id
1 'polypeptide(L)'
;MGPIITPPAALTPSTIKGVNGSCGFASTRLGNQVRVWIPNPTNPIDQRYFCHGHSLGTFTAHGYSVFSGQDFLTVLRDEHALVGNVHNATPGDIVVWHNPHPGAPGMGPNNPNALFPDHSAIVTHVAIGADGLVDPINTLLSSKNGFGPLAPTISLDNLIGIYGDIFAVYR
;
A
#
# COMPACT_ATOMS: atom_id res chain seq x y z
N MET A 1 -7.72 -13.02 10.74
CA MET A 1 -8.15 -13.55 9.43
C MET A 1 -7.69 -12.56 8.37
N GLY A 2 -6.65 -12.88 7.60
CA GLY A 2 -6.09 -11.98 6.58
C GLY A 2 -7.07 -11.64 5.46
N PRO A 3 -6.79 -10.59 4.65
CA PRO A 3 -7.66 -10.16 3.56
C PRO A 3 -7.98 -11.34 2.61
N ILE A 4 -9.24 -11.43 2.17
CA ILE A 4 -9.68 -12.40 1.16
C ILE A 4 -10.08 -11.59 -0.06
N ILE A 5 -9.15 -11.46 -1.00
CA ILE A 5 -9.43 -10.81 -2.28
C ILE A 5 -9.53 -11.90 -3.34
N THR A 6 -10.55 -11.81 -4.18
CA THR A 6 -10.72 -12.79 -5.25
C THR A 6 -9.77 -12.49 -6.42
N PRO A 7 -9.31 -13.51 -7.17
CA PRO A 7 -8.49 -13.31 -8.35
C PRO A 7 -9.18 -12.40 -9.37
N PRO A 8 -8.41 -11.68 -10.19
CA PRO A 8 -9.01 -10.67 -11.05
C PRO A 8 -9.81 -11.26 -12.21
N ALA A 9 -10.91 -10.61 -12.58
CA ALA A 9 -11.65 -10.92 -13.81
C ALA A 9 -10.89 -10.43 -15.07
N ALA A 10 -11.51 -10.52 -16.24
CA ALA A 10 -10.93 -10.24 -17.57
C ALA A 10 -9.85 -9.13 -17.57
N LEU A 11 -8.68 -9.47 -18.13
CA LEU A 11 -7.48 -8.65 -18.09
C LEU A 11 -7.30 -7.86 -19.39
N THR A 12 -6.82 -6.64 -19.27
CA THR A 12 -6.41 -5.79 -20.39
C THR A 12 -4.90 -5.60 -20.36
N PRO A 13 -4.17 -5.86 -21.47
CA PRO A 13 -2.73 -5.62 -21.51
C PRO A 13 -2.37 -4.20 -21.10
N SER A 14 -1.32 -4.05 -20.31
CA SER A 14 -0.87 -2.73 -19.87
C SER A 14 0.63 -2.70 -19.63
N THR A 15 1.20 -1.50 -19.80
CA THR A 15 2.58 -1.20 -19.41
C THR A 15 2.53 -0.03 -18.45
N ILE A 16 3.05 -0.21 -17.24
CA ILE A 16 3.15 0.86 -16.24
C ILE A 16 4.63 1.16 -16.08
N LYS A 17 5.03 2.42 -16.28
CA LYS A 17 6.44 2.88 -16.19
C LYS A 17 7.44 1.94 -16.89
N GLY A 18 7.08 1.41 -18.07
CA GLY A 18 7.93 0.53 -18.87
C GLY A 18 7.92 -0.95 -18.48
N VAL A 19 7.16 -1.36 -17.46
CA VAL A 19 7.06 -2.75 -17.01
C VAL A 19 5.76 -3.37 -17.52
N ASN A 20 5.90 -4.54 -18.17
CA ASN A 20 4.79 -5.24 -18.80
C ASN A 20 3.90 -5.97 -17.79
N GLY A 21 2.59 -5.91 -18.00
CA GLY A 21 1.61 -6.63 -17.21
C GLY A 21 0.21 -6.52 -17.82
N SER A 22 -0.79 -6.58 -16.97
CA SER A 22 -2.18 -6.39 -17.37
C SER A 22 -2.99 -5.76 -16.23
N CYS A 23 -3.94 -4.90 -16.57
CA CYS A 23 -4.90 -4.35 -15.63
C CYS A 23 -6.15 -5.23 -15.57
N GLY A 24 -6.74 -5.35 -14.38
CA GLY A 24 -7.98 -6.08 -14.16
C GLY A 24 -8.75 -5.51 -12.97
N PHE A 25 -9.75 -6.26 -12.52
CA PHE A 25 -10.53 -5.94 -11.32
C PHE A 25 -10.57 -7.13 -10.38
N ALA A 26 -10.38 -6.89 -9.08
CA ALA A 26 -10.52 -7.87 -8.02
C ALA A 26 -11.66 -7.48 -7.08
N SER A 27 -12.32 -8.45 -6.43
CA SER A 27 -13.35 -8.19 -5.43
C SER A 27 -12.75 -8.19 -4.04
N THR A 28 -13.05 -7.17 -3.23
CA THR A 28 -12.74 -7.17 -1.80
C THR A 28 -13.57 -8.21 -1.03
N ARG A 29 -13.26 -8.42 0.25
CA ARG A 29 -14.06 -9.27 1.15
C ARG A 29 -15.55 -8.91 1.18
N LEU A 30 -15.89 -7.63 1.03
CA LEU A 30 -17.29 -7.16 1.00
C LEU A 30 -17.90 -7.14 -0.41
N GLY A 31 -17.18 -7.62 -1.42
CA GLY A 31 -17.64 -7.75 -2.81
C GLY A 31 -17.46 -6.50 -3.67
N ASN A 32 -16.85 -5.44 -3.16
CA ASN A 32 -16.58 -4.23 -3.96
C ASN A 32 -15.46 -4.49 -4.97
N GLN A 33 -15.60 -3.97 -6.19
CA GLN A 33 -14.56 -4.09 -7.22
C GLN A 33 -13.48 -3.04 -7.03
N VAL A 34 -12.22 -3.46 -7.14
CA VAL A 34 -11.04 -2.58 -7.14
C VAL A 34 -10.16 -2.89 -8.34
N ARG A 35 -9.58 -1.86 -8.95
CA ARG A 35 -8.61 -2.02 -10.04
C ARG A 35 -7.31 -2.59 -9.49
N VAL A 36 -6.72 -3.48 -10.27
CA VAL A 36 -5.44 -4.13 -9.94
C VAL A 36 -4.53 -4.24 -11.16
N TRP A 37 -3.24 -4.37 -10.90
CA TRP A 37 -2.23 -4.68 -11.90
C TRP A 37 -1.60 -6.05 -11.64
N ILE A 38 -1.55 -6.87 -12.68
CA ILE A 38 -0.93 -8.20 -12.68
C ILE A 38 0.34 -8.12 -13.51
N PRO A 39 1.51 -8.50 -12.96
CA PRO A 39 2.76 -8.49 -13.70
C PRO A 39 2.82 -9.58 -14.76
N ASN A 40 3.62 -9.34 -15.80
CA ASN A 40 4.11 -10.47 -16.60
C ASN A 40 5.02 -11.35 -15.72
N PRO A 41 4.79 -12.68 -15.64
CA PRO A 41 5.59 -13.57 -14.80
C PRO A 41 7.07 -13.66 -15.23
N THR A 42 7.44 -13.19 -16.42
CA THR A 42 8.84 -13.14 -16.87
C THR A 42 9.60 -11.92 -16.36
N ASN A 43 8.93 -10.92 -15.78
CA ASN A 43 9.61 -9.74 -15.22
C ASN A 43 10.54 -10.15 -14.07
N PRO A 44 11.60 -9.38 -13.76
CA PRO A 44 12.34 -9.54 -12.50
C PRO A 44 11.41 -9.47 -11.30
N ILE A 45 11.69 -10.24 -10.23
CA ILE A 45 10.79 -10.32 -9.06
C ILE A 45 10.45 -8.94 -8.47
N ASP A 46 11.44 -8.05 -8.39
CA ASP A 46 11.24 -6.69 -7.88
C ASP A 46 10.35 -5.82 -8.77
N GLN A 47 10.13 -6.21 -10.02
CA GLN A 47 9.24 -5.51 -10.94
C GLN A 47 7.85 -6.15 -11.02
N ARG A 48 7.56 -7.17 -10.20
CA ARG A 48 6.28 -7.89 -10.26
C ARG A 48 5.19 -7.30 -9.38
N TYR A 49 5.49 -6.30 -8.56
CA TYR A 49 4.53 -5.73 -7.61
C TYR A 49 4.94 -4.34 -7.14
N PHE A 50 4.00 -3.64 -6.50
CA PHE A 50 4.19 -2.32 -5.89
C PHE A 50 4.09 -2.38 -4.36
N CYS A 51 4.23 -1.24 -3.69
CA CYS A 51 3.97 -1.06 -2.26
C CYS A 51 2.68 -1.75 -1.80
N HIS A 52 1.55 -1.51 -2.45
CA HIS A 52 0.27 -2.10 -2.02
C HIS A 52 0.24 -3.62 -2.21
N GLY A 53 0.85 -4.11 -3.30
CA GLY A 53 1.02 -5.55 -3.54
C GLY A 53 1.78 -6.24 -2.41
N HIS A 54 2.83 -5.56 -1.93
CA HIS A 54 3.65 -5.99 -0.80
C HIS A 54 2.89 -5.93 0.52
N SER A 55 2.42 -4.74 0.90
CA SER A 55 1.91 -4.48 2.25
C SER A 55 0.58 -5.16 2.52
N LEU A 56 -0.28 -5.28 1.51
CA LEU A 56 -1.53 -6.03 1.62
C LEU A 56 -1.33 -7.55 1.49
N GLY A 57 -0.12 -8.00 1.14
CA GLY A 57 0.16 -9.40 0.83
C GLY A 57 -0.49 -9.92 -0.47
N THR A 58 -1.14 -9.05 -1.24
CA THR A 58 -1.90 -9.43 -2.43
C THR A 58 -1.04 -10.01 -3.54
N PHE A 59 0.20 -9.56 -3.67
CA PHE A 59 1.12 -10.15 -4.64
C PHE A 59 1.49 -11.59 -4.24
N THR A 60 1.85 -11.81 -2.98
CA THR A 60 2.24 -13.15 -2.49
C THR A 60 1.07 -14.12 -2.51
N ALA A 61 -0.13 -13.68 -2.14
CA ALA A 61 -1.31 -14.53 -2.06
C ALA A 61 -2.00 -14.77 -3.41
N HIS A 62 -1.98 -13.77 -4.30
CA HIS A 62 -2.84 -13.75 -5.49
C HIS A 62 -2.15 -13.25 -6.77
N GLY A 63 -0.90 -12.77 -6.70
CA GLY A 63 -0.11 -12.38 -7.86
C GLY A 63 -0.46 -11.02 -8.47
N TYR A 64 -1.07 -10.09 -7.73
CA TYR A 64 -1.38 -8.74 -8.24
C TYR A 64 -1.03 -7.64 -7.23
N SER A 65 -1.07 -6.38 -7.68
CA SER A 65 -1.01 -5.18 -6.83
C SER A 65 -2.24 -4.30 -7.03
N VAL A 66 -2.80 -3.76 -5.95
CA VAL A 66 -3.92 -2.81 -5.98
C VAL A 66 -3.42 -1.42 -6.39
N PHE A 67 -4.17 -0.68 -7.19
CA PHE A 67 -3.83 0.70 -7.54
C PHE A 67 -4.02 1.66 -6.34
N SER A 68 -3.24 2.76 -6.30
CA SER A 68 -3.40 3.82 -5.30
C SER A 68 -4.78 4.49 -5.36
N GLY A 69 -5.07 5.31 -4.35
CA GLY A 69 -6.27 6.14 -4.32
C GLY A 69 -7.52 5.36 -3.94
N GLN A 70 -8.60 5.55 -4.69
CA GLN A 70 -9.92 5.03 -4.31
C GLN A 70 -9.94 3.50 -4.22
N ASP A 71 -9.20 2.80 -5.08
CA ASP A 71 -9.11 1.34 -5.06
C ASP A 71 -8.44 0.83 -3.78
N PHE A 72 -7.30 1.40 -3.41
CA PHE A 72 -6.61 1.07 -2.17
C PHE A 72 -7.43 1.46 -0.94
N LEU A 73 -8.08 2.62 -0.94
CA LEU A 73 -8.97 3.04 0.14
C LEU A 73 -10.14 2.07 0.35
N THR A 74 -10.73 1.57 -0.75
CA THR A 74 -11.78 0.55 -0.70
C THR A 74 -11.29 -0.73 -0.04
N VAL A 75 -10.08 -1.21 -0.38
CA VAL A 75 -9.49 -2.39 0.27
C VAL A 75 -9.28 -2.15 1.77
N LEU A 76 -8.69 -1.02 2.15
CA LEU A 76 -8.45 -0.69 3.56
C LEU A 76 -9.76 -0.69 4.35
N ARG A 77 -10.82 -0.08 3.81
CA ARG A 77 -12.15 -0.04 4.44
C ARG A 77 -12.79 -1.41 4.57
N ASP A 78 -12.69 -2.24 3.53
CA ASP A 78 -13.42 -3.50 3.45
C ASP A 78 -12.70 -4.65 4.19
N GLU A 79 -11.39 -4.54 4.40
CA GLU A 79 -10.56 -5.68 4.79
C GLU A 79 -9.70 -5.45 6.04
N HIS A 80 -9.50 -4.20 6.44
CA HIS A 80 -8.64 -3.85 7.56
C HIS A 80 -9.33 -2.97 8.60
N ALA A 81 -8.93 -3.13 9.86
CA ALA A 81 -9.34 -2.26 10.95
C ALA A 81 -8.36 -1.09 11.08
N LEU A 82 -8.87 0.12 11.27
CA LEU A 82 -8.05 1.27 11.61
C LEU A 82 -7.50 1.12 13.04
N VAL A 83 -6.19 1.07 13.17
CA VAL A 83 -5.45 1.04 14.45
C VAL A 83 -5.21 2.46 14.98
N GLY A 84 -5.19 3.44 14.07
CA GLY A 84 -4.94 4.84 14.38
C GLY A 84 -3.51 5.23 14.00
N ASN A 85 -2.67 5.51 14.99
CA ASN A 85 -1.29 5.94 14.78
C ASN A 85 -0.27 4.84 15.16
N VAL A 86 1.00 5.12 14.89
CA VAL A 86 2.10 4.16 15.09
C VAL A 86 2.37 3.77 16.54
N HIS A 87 1.92 4.54 17.54
CA HIS A 87 2.05 4.13 18.95
C HIS A 87 1.25 2.88 19.29
N ASN A 88 0.20 2.60 18.52
CA ASN A 88 -0.64 1.40 18.69
C ASN A 88 -0.24 0.26 17.73
N ALA A 89 0.79 0.49 16.91
CA ALA A 89 1.21 -0.49 15.91
C ALA A 89 1.91 -1.68 16.54
N THR A 90 1.79 -2.81 15.87
CA THR A 90 2.50 -4.06 16.16
C THR A 90 3.11 -4.60 14.86
N PRO A 91 4.15 -5.44 14.94
CA PRO A 91 4.70 -6.09 13.75
C PRO A 91 3.61 -6.80 12.94
N GLY A 92 3.56 -6.52 11.63
CA GLY A 92 2.54 -7.00 10.71
C GLY A 92 1.47 -5.96 10.36
N ASP A 93 1.30 -4.90 11.15
CA ASP A 93 0.39 -3.81 10.82
C ASP A 93 0.89 -3.02 9.59
N ILE A 94 -0.03 -2.38 8.88
CA ILE A 94 0.24 -1.64 7.65
C ILE A 94 0.23 -0.15 7.95
N VAL A 95 1.31 0.56 7.63
CA VAL A 95 1.34 2.02 7.60
C VAL A 95 0.97 2.50 6.20
N VAL A 96 0.04 3.44 6.11
CA VAL A 96 -0.47 3.99 4.86
C VAL A 96 -0.32 5.51 4.86
N TRP A 97 0.48 6.02 3.94
CA TRP A 97 0.67 7.46 3.72
C TRP A 97 -0.43 8.01 2.83
N HIS A 98 -1.01 9.13 3.27
CA HIS A 98 -2.08 9.80 2.58
C HIS A 98 -1.57 11.14 2.05
N ASN A 99 -1.35 11.20 0.73
CA ASN A 99 -0.75 12.35 0.07
C ASN A 99 -1.81 13.19 -0.67
N PRO A 100 -1.63 14.52 -0.75
CA PRO A 100 -2.40 15.34 -1.68
C PRO A 100 -2.11 14.90 -3.11
N HIS A 101 -3.13 14.52 -3.87
CA HIS A 101 -2.95 14.16 -5.29
C HIS A 101 -3.64 15.18 -6.19
N PRO A 102 -2.90 15.96 -7.01
CA PRO A 102 -3.52 16.76 -8.05
C PRO A 102 -4.13 15.82 -9.12
N GLY A 103 -5.46 15.79 -9.24
CA GLY A 103 -6.16 15.11 -10.35
C GLY A 103 -6.55 13.63 -10.14
N ALA A 104 -6.79 13.17 -8.91
CA ALA A 104 -7.29 11.81 -8.69
C ALA A 104 -8.70 11.60 -9.31
N PRO A 105 -8.93 10.57 -10.14
CA PRO A 105 -10.24 10.30 -10.73
C PRO A 105 -11.29 9.96 -9.66
N GLY A 106 -12.47 10.58 -9.73
CA GLY A 106 -13.61 10.26 -8.85
C GLY A 106 -13.85 11.25 -7.70
N MET A 107 -12.93 12.19 -7.47
CA MET A 107 -13.13 13.35 -6.61
C MET A 107 -12.98 14.56 -7.51
N GLY A 108 -14.02 15.39 -7.63
CA GLY A 108 -14.08 16.48 -8.62
C GLY A 108 -12.80 17.32 -8.68
N PRO A 109 -12.50 17.97 -9.83
CA PRO A 109 -11.20 18.54 -10.17
C PRO A 109 -10.63 19.65 -9.23
N ASN A 110 -11.27 19.95 -8.10
CA ASN A 110 -11.05 21.15 -7.30
C ASN A 110 -10.86 20.91 -5.79
N ASN A 111 -10.56 19.69 -5.30
CA ASN A 111 -10.17 19.52 -3.89
C ASN A 111 -8.66 19.27 -3.74
N PRO A 112 -7.83 20.35 -3.67
CA PRO A 112 -6.39 20.23 -3.45
C PRO A 112 -6.01 19.63 -2.10
N ASN A 113 -6.97 19.48 -1.19
CA ASN A 113 -6.79 18.90 0.14
C ASN A 113 -7.30 17.46 0.24
N ALA A 114 -7.77 16.85 -0.86
CA ALA A 114 -8.13 15.45 -0.85
C ALA A 114 -6.87 14.62 -0.68
N LEU A 115 -6.79 13.89 0.43
CA LEU A 115 -5.70 12.99 0.75
C LEU A 115 -6.07 11.58 0.29
N PHE A 116 -5.17 10.94 -0.44
CA PHE A 116 -5.38 9.60 -0.99
C PHE A 116 -4.29 8.66 -0.50
N PRO A 117 -4.61 7.39 -0.20
CA PRO A 117 -3.60 6.42 0.15
C PRO A 117 -2.73 6.15 -1.09
N ASP A 118 -1.48 6.58 -1.02
CA ASP A 118 -0.53 6.60 -2.14
C ASP A 118 0.63 5.63 -1.94
N HIS A 119 1.05 5.46 -0.68
CA HIS A 119 2.13 4.57 -0.33
C HIS A 119 1.81 3.74 0.90
N SER A 120 2.43 2.57 0.99
CA SER A 120 2.26 1.69 2.13
C SER A 120 3.52 0.88 2.46
N ALA A 121 3.60 0.49 3.73
CA ALA A 121 4.67 -0.34 4.26
C ALA A 121 4.15 -1.24 5.39
N ILE A 122 4.86 -2.33 5.66
CA ILE A 122 4.55 -3.24 6.78
C ILE A 122 5.43 -2.87 7.96
N VAL A 123 4.86 -2.68 9.14
CA VAL A 123 5.61 -2.52 10.38
C VAL A 123 6.32 -3.83 10.69
N THR A 124 7.64 -3.79 10.85
CA THR A 124 8.44 -4.97 11.21
C THR A 124 8.94 -4.90 12.64
N HIS A 125 9.17 -3.69 13.15
CA HIS A 125 9.58 -3.43 14.52
C HIS A 125 9.10 -2.04 14.95
N VAL A 126 8.59 -1.93 16.17
CA VAL A 126 8.23 -0.64 16.79
C VAL A 126 9.20 -0.39 17.94
N ALA A 127 9.92 0.73 17.88
CA ALA A 127 10.83 1.16 18.93
C ALA A 127 10.12 2.24 19.78
N ILE A 128 10.17 2.08 21.10
CA ILE A 128 9.63 3.05 22.06
C ILE A 128 10.81 3.70 22.78
N GLY A 129 10.88 5.03 22.71
CA GLY A 129 11.86 5.84 23.39
C GLY A 129 11.69 5.85 24.91
N ALA A 130 12.66 6.44 25.61
CA ALA A 130 12.63 6.55 27.07
C ALA A 130 11.46 7.42 27.60
N ASP A 131 10.90 8.28 26.74
CA ASP A 131 9.73 9.12 26.99
C ASP A 131 8.40 8.39 26.78
N GLY A 132 8.43 7.10 26.40
CA GLY A 132 7.24 6.31 26.09
C GLY A 132 6.63 6.62 24.73
N LEU A 133 7.27 7.46 23.91
CA LEU A 133 6.84 7.77 22.55
C LEU A 133 7.49 6.85 21.54
N VAL A 134 6.91 6.73 20.35
CA VAL A 134 7.53 5.98 19.26
C VAL A 134 8.79 6.71 18.82
N ASP A 135 9.89 5.98 18.74
CA ASP A 135 11.14 6.44 18.14
C ASP A 135 11.08 6.17 16.62
N PRO A 136 10.88 7.20 15.78
CA PRO A 136 10.73 7.01 14.34
C PRO A 136 12.03 6.59 13.65
N ILE A 137 13.20 6.89 14.23
CA ILE A 137 14.50 6.51 13.67
C ILE A 137 14.71 5.01 13.82
N ASN A 138 14.34 4.46 14.98
CA ASN A 138 14.53 3.05 15.30
C ASN A 138 13.30 2.17 15.01
N THR A 139 12.14 2.75 14.68
CA THR A 139 10.96 2.01 14.20
C THR A 139 11.18 1.59 12.74
N LEU A 140 11.09 0.29 12.46
CA LEU A 140 11.48 -0.30 11.17
C LEU A 140 10.28 -0.85 10.41
N LEU A 141 10.28 -0.60 9.10
CA LEU A 141 9.27 -1.06 8.17
C LEU A 141 9.88 -1.81 6.99
N SER A 142 9.05 -2.63 6.35
CA SER A 142 9.33 -3.25 5.06
C SER A 142 8.51 -2.54 3.99
N SER A 143 9.17 -1.94 3.00
CA SER A 143 8.53 -1.08 2.01
C SER A 143 9.08 -1.27 0.60
N LYS A 144 8.29 -0.88 -0.40
CA LYS A 144 8.67 -0.95 -1.81
C LYS A 144 8.18 0.30 -2.53
N ASN A 145 9.02 0.95 -3.33
CA ASN A 145 8.61 2.13 -4.08
C ASN A 145 8.48 1.82 -5.57
N GLY A 146 7.23 1.71 -6.06
CA GLY A 146 6.96 1.32 -7.44
C GLY A 146 7.64 0.01 -7.82
N PHE A 147 8.40 0.03 -8.92
CA PHE A 147 9.17 -1.12 -9.43
C PHE A 147 10.61 -1.19 -8.89
N GLY A 148 10.95 -0.36 -7.91
CA GLY A 148 12.24 -0.43 -7.23
C GLY A 148 12.39 -1.71 -6.39
N PRO A 149 13.60 -2.05 -5.94
CA PRO A 149 13.82 -3.20 -5.08
C PRO A 149 13.01 -3.10 -3.78
N LEU A 150 12.65 -4.24 -3.21
CA LEU A 150 12.10 -4.26 -1.85
C LEU A 150 13.16 -3.72 -0.87
N ALA A 151 12.77 -2.78 -0.02
CA ALA A 151 13.53 -2.36 1.15
C ALA A 151 12.97 -3.13 2.36
N PRO A 152 13.56 -4.27 2.75
CA PRO A 152 13.05 -5.09 3.86
C PRO A 152 13.20 -4.39 5.21
N THR A 153 14.06 -3.38 5.29
CA THR A 153 14.31 -2.59 6.48
C THR A 153 14.53 -1.14 6.07
N ILE A 154 13.60 -0.27 6.47
CA ILE A 154 13.69 1.19 6.35
C ILE A 154 13.07 1.82 7.60
N SER A 155 13.65 2.91 8.10
CA SER A 155 13.09 3.59 9.27
C SER A 155 11.79 4.31 8.94
N LEU A 156 10.93 4.50 9.95
CA LEU A 156 9.74 5.33 9.84
C LEU A 156 10.13 6.77 9.48
N ASP A 157 11.18 7.30 10.10
CA ASP A 157 11.72 8.64 9.84
C ASP A 157 12.09 8.84 8.37
N ASN A 158 12.76 7.86 7.74
CA ASN A 158 13.09 7.94 6.32
C ASN A 158 11.84 7.98 5.44
N LEU A 159 10.82 7.16 5.76
CA LEU A 159 9.57 7.16 5.00
C LEU A 159 8.76 8.44 5.22
N ILE A 160 8.80 9.04 6.41
CA ILE A 160 8.24 10.37 6.68
C ILE A 160 8.96 11.43 5.84
N GLY A 161 10.29 11.37 5.75
CA GLY A 161 11.07 12.29 4.90
C GLY A 161 10.72 12.20 3.40
N ILE A 162 10.23 11.06 2.93
CA ILE A 162 9.88 10.82 1.52
C ILE A 162 8.39 11.11 1.24
N TYR A 163 7.50 10.64 2.12
CA TYR A 163 6.05 10.61 1.90
C TYR A 163 5.27 11.53 2.84
N GLY A 164 5.93 12.28 3.73
CA GLY A 164 5.30 13.16 4.70
C GLY A 164 4.84 12.46 5.99
N ASP A 165 4.28 13.26 6.90
CA ASP A 165 3.86 12.88 8.24
C ASP A 165 2.36 12.53 8.35
N ILE A 166 1.63 12.61 7.24
CA ILE A 166 0.21 12.26 7.18
C ILE A 166 0.07 10.78 6.82
N PHE A 167 -0.03 9.93 7.84
CA PHE A 167 -0.24 8.50 7.67
C PHE A 167 -1.14 7.91 8.76
N ALA A 168 -1.69 6.73 8.48
CA ALA A 168 -2.50 5.96 9.41
C ALA A 168 -2.06 4.48 9.43
N VAL A 169 -2.37 3.79 10.52
CA VAL A 169 -2.03 2.38 10.73
C VAL A 169 -3.27 1.50 10.66
N TYR A 170 -3.14 0.36 9.98
CA TYR A 170 -4.20 -0.61 9.73
C TYR A 170 -3.79 -2.04 10.11
N ARG A 171 -4.77 -2.88 10.46
CA ARG A 171 -4.60 -4.30 10.80
C ARG A 171 -5.61 -5.17 10.09
#